data_AF-A0A7S2W0X9-F1
#
_entry.id   AF-A0A7S2W0X9-F1
#
_cell.length_a   1.000
_cell.length_b   1.000
_cell.length_c   1.000
_cell.angle_alpha   90.00
_cell.angle_beta   90.00
_cell.angle_gamma   90.00
#
_symmetry.space_group_name_H-M   'P 1'
#
loop_
_entity.id
_entity.type
_entity.pdbx_description
1 polymer ?
#
loop_
_entity_poly.entity_id
_entity_poly.type
_entity_poly.pdbx_seq_one_letter_code
_entity_poly.pdbx_strand_id
1 'polypeptide(L)'
;PKLSQGASTTPISIINNMNIGNETPMLENALLTNGNSPFISPDVNQAKQISKEKADKILQLESEKDNQQNDLAVSSTSNSPSPKSNGIAYDFYKKITESTIEVSETKFSHLPKMTKDGYQMSPSLEDLKNMHEADLASVTMFEVKREGIGSILWDGAVDIKDVDLDSIVTIEAKDVAVYDAAEAAGNKPPVGSKLNRPAVITMYDIWPRDGPQSSKESKEKMEKKITKQTKRMDADL
;
A
#
# COMPACT_ATOMS: atom_id res chain seq x y z
N PRO A 1 11.13 39.56 21.76
CA PRO A 1 11.22 39.47 20.28
C PRO A 1 10.28 38.37 19.75
N LYS A 2 9.39 38.70 18.80
CA LYS A 2 8.52 37.71 18.14
C LYS A 2 9.26 37.11 16.94
N LEU A 3 9.30 35.78 16.89
CA LEU A 3 9.42 34.96 15.69
C LEU A 3 8.64 33.66 15.99
N SER A 4 7.95 32.97 15.09
CA SER A 4 7.27 33.29 13.83
C SER A 4 6.91 31.93 13.24
N GLN A 5 5.63 31.59 13.23
CA GLN A 5 5.01 30.50 12.47
C GLN A 5 5.36 29.05 12.87
N GLY A 6 4.33 28.21 12.86
CA GLY A 6 4.46 26.80 13.25
C GLY A 6 4.92 25.95 12.08
N ALA A 7 5.87 25.05 12.35
CA ALA A 7 5.98 23.84 11.56
C ALA A 7 4.74 22.98 11.87
N SER A 8 3.90 22.76 10.86
CA SER A 8 2.81 21.78 10.93
C SER A 8 3.43 20.39 10.82
N THR A 9 3.95 19.85 11.92
CA THR A 9 4.45 18.47 11.95
C THR A 9 3.30 17.50 11.69
N THR A 10 3.48 16.52 10.80
CA THR A 10 2.52 15.42 10.66
C THR A 10 2.48 14.58 11.94
N PRO A 11 1.30 14.11 12.40
CA PRO A 11 1.24 13.19 13.52
C PRO A 11 2.02 11.92 13.19
N ILE A 12 2.86 11.50 14.13
CA ILE A 12 3.65 10.28 14.07
C ILE A 12 3.17 9.38 15.21
N SER A 13 2.91 8.11 14.94
CA SER A 13 2.66 7.13 16.00
C SER A 13 3.94 6.35 16.27
N ILE A 14 4.29 6.09 17.54
CA ILE A 14 5.52 5.36 17.90
C ILE A 14 5.15 4.07 18.63
N ILE A 15 5.05 2.96 17.89
CA ILE A 15 4.82 1.63 18.46
C ILE A 15 6.14 1.12 19.06
N ASN A 16 6.13 0.81 20.35
CA ASN A 16 7.29 0.28 21.05
C ASN A 16 7.13 -1.21 21.34
N ASN A 17 7.68 -2.06 20.47
CA ASN A 17 7.77 -3.50 20.72
C ASN A 17 8.87 -3.80 21.75
N MET A 18 8.54 -3.63 23.03
CA MET A 18 9.31 -4.23 24.11
C MET A 18 9.19 -5.75 24.02
N ASN A 19 10.16 -6.39 23.37
CA ASN A 19 10.25 -7.84 23.29
C ASN A 19 10.60 -8.42 24.67
N ILE A 20 9.58 -8.56 25.52
CA ILE A 20 9.62 -9.39 26.73
C ILE A 20 9.60 -10.83 26.22
N GLY A 21 10.77 -11.33 25.83
CA GLY A 21 10.89 -12.68 25.31
C GLY A 21 10.36 -13.68 26.32
N ASN A 22 9.47 -14.55 25.85
CA ASN A 22 9.29 -15.93 26.29
C ASN A 22 8.31 -16.67 25.36
N GLU A 23 8.74 -17.83 24.89
CA GLU A 23 7.95 -18.96 24.36
C GLU A 23 7.31 -18.89 22.95
N THR A 24 7.82 -19.75 22.07
CA THR A 24 7.09 -20.37 20.95
C THR A 24 6.17 -21.50 21.44
N PRO A 25 4.93 -21.57 20.93
CA PRO A 25 4.26 -22.86 20.67
C PRO A 25 3.92 -22.95 19.17
N MET A 26 4.39 -23.95 18.41
CA MET A 26 4.05 -25.38 18.46
C MET A 26 2.53 -25.64 18.40
N LEU A 27 2.11 -26.27 17.31
CA LEU A 27 0.74 -26.65 16.98
C LEU A 27 0.27 -27.82 17.86
N GLU A 28 -0.87 -27.70 18.54
CA GLU A 28 -1.70 -28.88 18.83
C GLU A 28 -3.20 -28.55 18.99
N ASN A 29 -4.04 -29.54 18.72
CA ASN A 29 -5.50 -29.45 18.66
C ASN A 29 -6.16 -29.83 20.00
N ALA A 30 -7.24 -29.15 20.41
CA ALA A 30 -8.26 -29.77 21.27
C ALA A 30 -9.65 -29.11 21.15
N LEU A 31 -10.65 -29.96 21.01
CA LEU A 31 -12.09 -29.71 20.81
C LEU A 31 -12.86 -29.33 22.10
N LEU A 32 -14.08 -28.79 21.86
CA LEU A 32 -15.26 -28.61 22.77
C LEU A 32 -15.21 -27.37 23.71
N THR A 33 -16.32 -26.73 24.14
CA THR A 33 -17.77 -27.01 23.98
C THR A 33 -18.64 -25.73 23.89
N ASN A 34 -19.68 -25.76 23.03
CA ASN A 34 -21.06 -25.24 23.19
C ASN A 34 -21.37 -23.88 23.91
N GLY A 35 -22.03 -22.96 23.17
CA GLY A 35 -22.58 -21.69 23.71
C GLY A 35 -23.71 -21.00 22.90
N ASN A 36 -24.38 -21.73 22.00
CA ASN A 36 -25.70 -21.48 21.36
C ASN A 36 -26.21 -20.03 21.08
N SER A 37 -26.26 -19.62 19.80
CA SER A 37 -27.22 -18.64 19.24
C SER A 37 -27.35 -18.88 17.71
N PRO A 38 -28.50 -18.62 17.05
CA PRO A 38 -28.91 -19.40 15.88
C PRO A 38 -28.29 -18.96 14.55
N PHE A 39 -27.80 -19.93 13.80
CA PHE A 39 -27.38 -19.80 12.40
C PHE A 39 -28.51 -20.28 11.47
N ILE A 40 -29.02 -19.41 10.61
CA ILE A 40 -29.93 -19.79 9.51
C ILE A 40 -29.09 -19.96 8.25
N SER A 41 -28.91 -21.20 7.80
CA SER A 41 -28.23 -21.52 6.54
C SER A 41 -29.07 -21.07 5.34
N PRO A 42 -28.50 -20.38 4.33
CA PRO A 42 -29.17 -20.16 3.06
C PRO A 42 -29.17 -21.44 2.19
N ASP A 43 -30.33 -21.80 1.65
CA ASP A 43 -30.51 -22.96 0.76
C ASP A 43 -29.89 -22.70 -0.62
N VAL A 44 -28.96 -23.56 -1.03
CA VAL A 44 -28.22 -23.51 -2.31
C VAL A 44 -29.15 -23.60 -3.53
N ASN A 45 -30.37 -24.12 -3.37
CA ASN A 45 -31.35 -24.21 -4.46
C ASN A 45 -31.97 -22.84 -4.83
N GLN A 46 -32.04 -21.89 -3.89
CA GLN A 46 -32.66 -20.59 -4.13
C GLN A 46 -31.81 -19.71 -5.07
N ALA A 47 -30.48 -19.79 -4.95
CA ALA A 47 -29.54 -19.07 -5.81
C ALA A 47 -29.63 -19.47 -7.30
N LYS A 48 -29.95 -20.74 -7.59
CA LYS A 48 -30.10 -21.23 -8.98
C LYS A 48 -31.37 -20.76 -9.69
N GLN A 49 -32.45 -20.47 -8.96
CA GLN A 49 -33.66 -19.91 -9.57
C GLN A 49 -33.45 -18.45 -9.98
N ILE A 50 -32.83 -17.65 -9.10
CA ILE A 50 -32.52 -16.23 -9.34
C ILE A 50 -31.62 -16.04 -10.59
N SER A 51 -30.69 -16.98 -10.85
CA SER A 51 -29.85 -16.94 -12.05
C SER A 51 -30.57 -17.25 -13.37
N LYS A 52 -31.71 -17.96 -13.34
CA LYS A 52 -32.52 -18.24 -14.55
C LYS A 52 -33.46 -17.09 -14.89
N GLU A 53 -34.24 -16.64 -13.90
CA GLU A 53 -35.23 -15.57 -14.09
C GLU A 53 -34.60 -14.25 -14.56
N LYS A 54 -33.35 -13.99 -14.16
CA LYS A 54 -32.58 -12.81 -14.62
C LYS A 54 -32.06 -12.93 -16.05
N ALA A 55 -31.90 -14.14 -16.59
CA ALA A 55 -31.48 -14.37 -17.97
C ALA A 55 -32.67 -14.28 -18.95
N ASP A 56 -33.80 -14.90 -18.60
CA ASP A 56 -35.02 -14.86 -19.42
C ASP A 56 -35.53 -13.42 -19.62
N LYS A 57 -35.35 -12.55 -18.60
CA LYS A 57 -35.73 -11.13 -18.65
C LYS A 57 -34.83 -10.25 -19.53
N ILE A 58 -33.61 -10.71 -19.84
CA ILE A 58 -32.71 -10.03 -20.79
C ILE A 58 -33.10 -10.40 -22.24
N LEU A 59 -33.38 -11.69 -22.49
CA LEU A 59 -33.86 -12.17 -23.79
C LEU A 59 -35.20 -11.54 -24.22
N GLN A 60 -36.07 -11.22 -23.25
CA GLN A 60 -37.33 -10.51 -23.54
C GLN A 60 -37.08 -9.07 -24.05
N LEU A 61 -36.12 -8.34 -23.46
CA LEU A 61 -35.83 -6.93 -23.79
C LEU A 61 -35.10 -6.75 -25.13
N GLU A 62 -34.42 -7.79 -25.62
CA GLU A 62 -33.78 -7.78 -26.93
C GLU A 62 -34.79 -8.01 -28.07
N SER A 63 -35.97 -8.56 -27.77
CA SER A 63 -37.02 -8.84 -28.78
C SER A 63 -37.88 -7.62 -29.19
N GLU A 64 -37.78 -6.49 -28.48
CA GLU A 64 -38.67 -5.33 -28.67
C GLU A 64 -38.04 -4.15 -29.45
N LYS A 65 -36.80 -4.26 -29.94
CA LYS A 65 -36.14 -3.16 -30.69
C LYS A 65 -36.19 -3.24 -32.22
N ASP A 66 -36.49 -4.41 -32.78
CA ASP A 66 -36.49 -4.62 -34.24
C ASP A 66 -37.89 -4.51 -34.85
N ASN A 67 -38.62 -3.41 -34.60
CA ASN A 67 -39.82 -3.11 -35.38
C ASN A 67 -40.21 -1.62 -35.46
N GLN A 68 -39.52 -0.87 -36.32
CA GLN A 68 -40.21 0.06 -37.23
C GLN A 68 -39.37 0.49 -38.44
N GLN A 69 -40.04 0.41 -39.60
CA GLN A 69 -39.73 0.94 -40.93
C GLN A 69 -38.88 0.08 -41.90
N ASN A 70 -39.59 -0.53 -42.86
CA ASN A 70 -39.03 -1.07 -44.10
C ASN A 70 -38.68 0.08 -45.08
N ASP A 71 -37.71 -0.14 -45.98
CA ASP A 71 -38.02 -0.19 -47.42
C ASP A 71 -36.86 -0.74 -48.30
N LEU A 72 -37.18 -1.84 -49.00
CA LEU A 72 -36.84 -2.16 -50.40
C LEU A 72 -35.45 -1.77 -50.97
N ALA A 73 -34.51 -2.74 -51.08
CA ALA A 73 -34.02 -3.24 -52.39
C ALA A 73 -32.91 -4.33 -52.32
N VAL A 74 -33.19 -5.49 -52.95
CA VAL A 74 -32.28 -6.29 -53.81
C VAL A 74 -31.10 -7.10 -53.20
N SER A 75 -31.39 -8.40 -53.05
CA SER A 75 -30.58 -9.60 -53.41
C SER A 75 -29.30 -10.01 -52.66
N SER A 76 -29.39 -11.17 -51.99
CA SER A 76 -28.47 -12.35 -52.04
C SER A 76 -26.97 -12.13 -52.30
N THR A 77 -26.05 -12.75 -51.55
CA THR A 77 -25.95 -14.23 -51.40
C THR A 77 -25.04 -14.60 -50.23
N SER A 78 -25.22 -15.78 -49.65
CA SER A 78 -24.28 -16.39 -48.69
C SER A 78 -22.88 -16.60 -49.29
N ASN A 79 -21.84 -16.14 -48.60
CA ASN A 79 -20.51 -16.76 -48.61
C ASN A 79 -19.65 -16.26 -47.45
N SER A 80 -18.78 -17.12 -46.93
CA SER A 80 -17.74 -16.76 -45.96
C SER A 80 -16.62 -15.96 -46.63
N PRO A 81 -16.19 -14.80 -46.09
CA PRO A 81 -14.98 -14.13 -46.53
C PRO A 81 -13.92 -14.03 -45.43
N SER A 82 -12.71 -14.42 -45.76
CA SER A 82 -11.47 -13.99 -45.09
C SER A 82 -11.28 -12.45 -45.17
N PRO A 83 -10.47 -11.84 -44.29
CA PRO A 83 -10.72 -10.48 -43.82
C PRO A 83 -10.35 -9.40 -44.85
N LYS A 84 -11.35 -8.61 -45.29
CA LYS A 84 -11.15 -7.40 -46.10
C LYS A 84 -12.20 -6.31 -45.81
N SER A 85 -12.04 -5.60 -44.69
CA SER A 85 -12.66 -4.27 -44.51
C SER A 85 -11.86 -3.39 -43.55
N ASN A 86 -11.13 -2.44 -44.14
CA ASN A 86 -10.68 -1.17 -43.55
C ASN A 86 -9.91 -1.23 -42.22
N GLY A 87 -8.58 -1.36 -42.34
CA GLY A 87 -7.59 -1.20 -41.28
C GLY A 87 -7.51 0.21 -40.71
N ILE A 88 -8.56 0.63 -39.99
CA ILE A 88 -8.51 1.75 -39.06
C ILE A 88 -8.61 1.21 -37.64
N ALA A 89 -9.60 0.36 -37.36
CA ALA A 89 -9.76 -0.26 -36.04
C ALA A 89 -8.62 -1.24 -35.73
N TYR A 90 -8.23 -2.10 -36.69
CA TYR A 90 -7.13 -3.03 -36.51
C TYR A 90 -5.78 -2.30 -36.44
N ASP A 91 -5.55 -1.29 -37.28
CA ASP A 91 -4.31 -0.51 -37.26
C ASP A 91 -4.21 0.39 -36.02
N PHE A 92 -5.34 0.88 -35.47
CA PHE A 92 -5.38 1.59 -34.19
C PHE A 92 -5.10 0.65 -33.02
N TYR A 93 -5.74 -0.53 -32.98
CA TYR A 93 -5.44 -1.55 -31.97
C TYR A 93 -3.98 -1.99 -32.07
N LYS A 94 -3.50 -2.33 -33.27
CA LYS A 94 -2.13 -2.78 -33.54
C LYS A 94 -1.12 -1.70 -33.16
N LYS A 95 -1.38 -0.43 -33.53
CA LYS A 95 -0.55 0.71 -33.14
C LYS A 95 -0.51 0.88 -31.62
N ILE A 96 -1.64 0.79 -30.91
CA ILE A 96 -1.65 0.84 -29.44
C ILE A 96 -0.87 -0.35 -28.87
N THR A 97 -1.18 -1.58 -29.29
CA THR A 97 -0.53 -2.79 -28.74
C THR A 97 0.96 -2.81 -29.00
N GLU A 98 1.42 -2.40 -30.18
CA GLU A 98 2.85 -2.32 -30.52
C GLU A 98 3.53 -1.16 -29.78
N SER A 99 2.85 -0.01 -29.63
CA SER A 99 3.33 1.10 -28.78
C SER A 99 3.41 0.73 -27.30
N THR A 100 2.56 -0.18 -26.82
CA THR A 100 2.61 -0.70 -25.43
C THR A 100 3.61 -1.85 -25.22
N ILE A 101 4.30 -2.30 -26.28
CA ILE A 101 5.25 -3.42 -26.22
C ILE A 101 6.70 -2.98 -26.53
N GLU A 102 6.96 -1.66 -26.67
CA GLU A 102 8.32 -1.11 -26.50
C GLU A 102 8.68 -0.98 -25.00
N VAL A 103 8.75 -2.12 -24.32
CA VAL A 103 9.25 -2.24 -22.94
C VAL A 103 10.77 -2.41 -22.98
N SER A 104 11.48 -1.32 -23.26
CA SER A 104 12.95 -1.30 -23.20
C SER A 104 13.50 0.06 -22.75
N GLU A 105 14.34 -0.01 -21.71
CA GLU A 105 15.33 1.01 -21.26
C GLU A 105 14.90 2.19 -20.36
N THR A 106 13.63 2.60 -20.24
CA THR A 106 13.27 3.78 -19.39
C THR A 106 12.57 3.47 -18.05
N LYS A 107 12.25 2.21 -17.73
CA LYS A 107 11.43 1.85 -16.54
C LYS A 107 12.03 2.16 -15.16
N PHE A 108 13.30 2.52 -15.05
CA PHE A 108 14.00 2.63 -13.77
C PHE A 108 14.35 4.06 -13.34
N SER A 109 13.99 5.09 -14.12
CA SER A 109 14.36 6.48 -13.81
C SER A 109 13.79 6.98 -12.48
N HIS A 110 12.58 6.55 -12.12
CA HIS A 110 11.83 7.09 -10.98
C HIS A 110 11.88 6.22 -9.72
N LEU A 111 12.70 5.17 -9.68
CA LEU A 111 12.79 4.30 -8.50
C LEU A 111 13.42 5.03 -7.31
N PRO A 112 12.99 4.74 -6.07
CA PRO A 112 13.68 5.23 -4.89
C PRO A 112 15.09 4.63 -4.80
N LYS A 113 16.05 5.43 -4.35
CA LYS A 113 17.41 4.98 -4.07
C LYS A 113 17.50 4.51 -2.61
N MET A 114 17.98 3.29 -2.44
CA MET A 114 18.40 2.70 -1.16
C MET A 114 19.68 1.90 -1.39
N THR A 115 20.77 2.34 -0.78
CA THR A 115 22.09 1.70 -0.86
C THR A 115 22.76 1.53 0.50
N LYS A 116 22.18 2.08 1.59
CA LYS A 116 22.66 1.86 2.96
C LYS A 116 22.60 0.38 3.39
N ASP A 117 23.72 -0.11 3.93
CA ASP A 117 23.81 -1.44 4.53
C ASP A 117 22.85 -1.61 5.71
N GLY A 118 22.21 -2.79 5.78
CA GLY A 118 21.26 -3.15 6.83
C GLY A 118 19.88 -2.47 6.72
N TYR A 119 19.65 -1.64 5.69
CA TYR A 119 18.33 -1.10 5.36
C TYR A 119 17.61 -1.98 4.34
N GLN A 120 16.29 -2.08 4.50
CA GLN A 120 15.36 -2.79 3.63
C GLN A 120 14.13 -1.92 3.40
N MET A 121 13.41 -2.17 2.31
CA MET A 121 12.11 -1.56 2.02
C MET A 121 11.07 -2.61 1.67
N SER A 122 9.81 -2.32 1.96
CA SER A 122 8.63 -3.08 1.55
C SER A 122 7.62 -2.12 0.91
N PRO A 123 7.09 -2.35 -0.31
CA PRO A 123 7.48 -3.40 -1.26
C PRO A 123 8.96 -3.35 -1.62
N SER A 124 9.54 -4.48 -2.05
CA SER A 124 10.98 -4.55 -2.35
C SER A 124 11.32 -3.74 -3.60
N LEU A 125 12.60 -3.37 -3.76
CA LEU A 125 13.07 -2.68 -4.97
C LEU A 125 12.80 -3.51 -6.25
N GLU A 126 12.67 -4.84 -6.15
CA GLU A 126 12.30 -5.71 -7.27
C GLU A 126 10.81 -5.67 -7.59
N ASP A 127 9.94 -5.52 -6.58
CA ASP A 127 8.51 -5.29 -6.80
C ASP A 127 8.28 -3.92 -7.45
N LEU A 128 8.94 -2.88 -6.93
CA LEU A 128 8.86 -1.51 -7.45
C LEU A 128 9.33 -1.40 -8.90
N LYS A 129 10.36 -2.17 -9.31
CA LYS A 129 10.83 -2.26 -10.72
C LYS A 129 9.75 -2.73 -11.70
N ASN A 130 8.74 -3.44 -11.22
CA ASN A 130 7.65 -3.97 -12.05
C ASN A 130 6.41 -3.07 -12.08
N MET A 131 6.34 -2.06 -11.19
CA MET A 131 5.25 -1.10 -11.10
C MET A 131 5.33 -0.02 -12.20
N HIS A 132 4.20 0.61 -12.53
CA HIS A 132 4.20 1.78 -13.41
C HIS A 132 4.55 3.06 -12.63
N GLU A 133 4.95 4.12 -13.34
CA GLU A 133 5.29 5.40 -12.71
C GLU A 133 4.12 5.98 -11.91
N ALA A 134 2.88 5.81 -12.38
CA ALA A 134 1.68 6.20 -11.63
C ALA A 134 1.57 5.47 -10.28
N ASP A 135 1.89 4.18 -10.23
CA ASP A 135 1.79 3.36 -9.03
C ASP A 135 2.88 3.73 -8.01
N LEU A 136 4.10 4.06 -8.49
CA LEU A 136 5.20 4.58 -7.65
C LEU A 136 4.87 5.92 -6.97
N ALA A 137 3.88 6.67 -7.48
CA ALA A 137 3.38 7.89 -6.86
C ALA A 137 2.30 7.63 -5.78
N SER A 138 1.86 6.38 -5.60
CA SER A 138 0.79 6.00 -4.67
C SER A 138 0.99 4.62 -4.05
N VAL A 139 2.22 4.31 -3.62
CA VAL A 139 2.54 3.02 -2.97
C VAL A 139 1.93 2.99 -1.57
N THR A 140 1.16 1.95 -1.26
CA THR A 140 0.54 1.75 0.05
C THR A 140 1.37 0.80 0.93
N MET A 141 1.20 0.91 2.25
CA MET A 141 1.92 0.07 3.23
C MET A 141 3.45 0.10 3.04
N PHE A 142 3.97 1.26 2.63
CA PHE A 142 5.41 1.45 2.40
C PHE A 142 6.14 1.43 3.75
N GLU A 143 7.06 0.49 3.92
CA GLU A 143 7.92 0.35 5.10
C GLU A 143 9.38 0.57 4.71
N VAL A 144 10.13 1.35 5.49
CA VAL A 144 11.59 1.35 5.50
C VAL A 144 12.06 0.81 6.85
N LYS A 145 12.87 -0.23 6.83
CA LYS A 145 13.32 -0.97 8.00
C LYS A 145 14.84 -1.00 8.06
N ARG A 146 15.42 -0.91 9.26
CA ARG A 146 16.82 -1.22 9.53
C ARG A 146 16.89 -2.41 10.48
N GLU A 147 17.54 -3.49 10.04
CA GLU A 147 17.60 -4.74 10.79
C GLU A 147 18.19 -4.53 12.20
N GLY A 148 17.54 -5.12 13.21
CA GLY A 148 17.94 -5.01 14.61
C GLY A 148 17.72 -3.64 15.28
N ILE A 149 17.30 -2.60 14.56
CA ILE A 149 17.18 -1.24 15.13
C ILE A 149 15.73 -0.72 15.09
N GLY A 150 15.02 -0.82 13.96
CA GLY A 150 13.64 -0.34 13.88
C GLY A 150 13.09 -0.27 12.46
N SER A 151 11.88 0.28 12.32
CA SER A 151 11.25 0.57 11.03
C SER A 151 10.33 1.79 11.07
N ILE A 152 9.98 2.29 9.89
CA ILE A 152 9.02 3.36 9.66
C ILE A 152 8.03 2.83 8.61
N LEU A 153 6.76 2.70 8.99
CA LEU A 153 5.66 2.31 8.12
C LEU A 153 4.78 3.53 7.87
N TRP A 154 4.69 4.00 6.62
CA TRP A 154 3.84 5.15 6.29
C TRP A 154 2.37 4.75 6.15
N ASP A 155 1.48 5.60 6.67
CA ASP A 155 0.04 5.39 6.56
C ASP A 155 -0.51 5.88 5.21
N GLY A 156 -1.48 5.14 4.68
CA GLY A 156 -2.09 5.38 3.37
C GLY A 156 -1.13 5.15 2.20
N ALA A 157 -1.34 5.92 1.13
CA ALA A 157 -0.50 5.91 -0.08
C ALA A 157 0.57 7.00 -0.01
N VAL A 158 1.79 6.70 -0.44
CA VAL A 158 2.93 7.61 -0.49
C VAL A 158 3.52 7.70 -1.90
N ASP A 159 4.05 8.88 -2.24
CA ASP A 159 4.83 9.08 -3.47
C ASP A 159 6.30 8.85 -3.16
N ILE A 160 6.86 7.77 -3.71
CA ILE A 160 8.26 7.37 -3.52
C ILE A 160 9.13 7.63 -4.76
N LYS A 161 8.60 8.33 -5.77
CA LYS A 161 9.34 8.62 -7.01
C LYS A 161 10.53 9.53 -6.77
N ASP A 162 11.68 9.17 -7.35
CA ASP A 162 12.91 9.97 -7.31
C ASP A 162 13.39 10.28 -5.87
N VAL A 163 13.00 9.45 -4.90
CA VAL A 163 13.31 9.64 -3.47
C VAL A 163 14.64 8.97 -3.12
N ASP A 164 15.64 9.75 -2.69
CA ASP A 164 16.87 9.21 -2.11
C ASP A 164 16.69 8.91 -0.61
N LEU A 165 16.27 7.68 -0.31
CA LEU A 165 16.03 7.19 1.06
C LEU A 165 17.31 7.18 1.89
N ASP A 166 18.49 7.07 1.27
CA ASP A 166 19.77 7.17 1.98
C ASP A 166 20.00 8.58 2.53
N SER A 167 19.49 9.62 1.86
CA SER A 167 19.58 11.00 2.34
C SER A 167 18.43 11.40 3.27
N ILE A 168 17.25 10.81 3.07
CA ILE A 168 16.00 11.24 3.71
C ILE A 168 15.72 10.47 5.01
N VAL A 169 16.02 9.17 5.08
CA VAL A 169 15.65 8.30 6.21
C VAL A 169 16.88 7.91 7.01
N THR A 170 16.83 8.17 8.32
CA THR A 170 17.83 7.74 9.30
C THR A 170 17.14 7.02 10.44
N ILE A 171 17.48 5.74 10.64
CA ILE A 171 16.97 4.88 11.72
C ILE A 171 18.18 4.46 12.56
N GLU A 172 18.32 5.00 13.76
CA GLU A 172 19.43 4.77 14.68
C GLU A 172 18.93 4.25 16.04
N ALA A 173 19.85 3.79 16.89
CA ALA A 173 19.49 3.29 18.21
C ALA A 173 18.89 4.40 19.09
N LYS A 174 17.57 4.33 19.32
CA LYS A 174 16.76 5.29 20.10
C LYS A 174 16.53 6.65 19.41
N ASP A 175 16.78 6.74 18.11
CA ASP A 175 16.58 7.98 17.33
C ASP A 175 16.15 7.66 15.89
N VAL A 176 15.18 8.41 15.37
CA VAL A 176 14.63 8.20 14.03
C VAL A 176 14.29 9.56 13.43
N ALA A 177 14.80 9.82 12.22
CA ALA A 177 14.62 11.09 11.54
C ALA A 177 14.25 10.89 10.07
N VAL A 178 13.34 11.73 9.58
CA VAL A 178 12.92 11.80 8.17
C VAL A 178 13.05 13.25 7.71
N TYR A 179 13.79 13.48 6.62
CA TYR A 179 14.13 14.80 6.06
C TYR A 179 15.03 15.72 6.89
N ASP A 180 15.72 15.27 7.95
CA ASP A 180 16.53 16.16 8.83
C ASP A 180 17.51 17.07 8.06
N ALA A 181 18.31 16.50 7.14
CA ALA A 181 19.21 17.27 6.29
C ALA A 181 18.47 18.22 5.31
N ALA A 182 17.31 17.82 4.81
CA ALA A 182 16.49 18.64 3.92
C ALA A 182 15.75 19.75 4.67
N GLU A 183 15.41 19.54 5.95
CA GLU A 183 14.82 20.54 6.84
C GLU A 183 15.84 21.63 7.18
N ALA A 184 17.06 21.24 7.54
CA ALA A 184 18.18 22.18 7.72
C ALA A 184 18.50 23.00 6.46
N ALA A 185 18.29 22.41 5.27
CA ALA A 185 18.46 23.08 3.98
C ALA A 185 17.23 23.87 3.49
N GLY A 186 16.09 23.84 4.22
CA GLY A 186 14.84 24.50 3.80
C GLY A 186 14.10 23.82 2.63
N ASN A 187 14.48 22.60 2.27
CA ASN A 187 13.98 21.82 1.14
C ASN A 187 13.02 20.67 1.55
N LYS A 188 12.57 20.64 2.80
CA LYS A 188 11.59 19.65 3.30
C LYS A 188 10.28 19.77 2.51
N PRO A 189 9.74 18.67 1.93
CA PRO A 189 8.47 18.72 1.21
C PRO A 189 7.29 19.21 2.06
N PRO A 190 6.22 19.76 1.47
CA PRO A 190 5.01 20.12 2.20
C PRO A 190 4.41 18.92 2.97
N VAL A 191 3.69 19.23 4.05
CA VAL A 191 2.88 18.29 4.82
C VAL A 191 1.91 17.55 3.89
N GLY A 192 1.90 16.21 3.95
CA GLY A 192 1.12 15.39 3.04
C GLY A 192 1.79 15.11 1.68
N SER A 193 3.06 15.49 1.48
CA SER A 193 3.80 15.24 0.23
C SER A 193 4.99 14.30 0.45
N LYS A 194 5.28 13.45 -0.55
CA LYS A 194 6.32 12.41 -0.49
C LYS A 194 6.24 11.63 0.83
N LEU A 195 7.34 11.54 1.59
CA LEU A 195 7.39 10.87 2.89
C LEU A 195 7.07 11.80 4.09
N ASN A 196 6.74 13.08 3.86
CA ASN A 196 6.30 14.00 4.92
C ASN A 196 4.81 13.77 5.20
N ARG A 197 4.50 12.56 5.65
CA ARG A 197 3.17 11.98 5.85
C ARG A 197 3.12 11.28 7.21
N PRO A 198 1.91 11.05 7.77
CA PRO A 198 1.76 10.25 8.98
C PRO A 198 2.42 8.88 8.82
N ALA A 199 3.10 8.43 9.86
CA ALA A 199 3.82 7.18 9.86
C ALA A 199 3.85 6.56 11.26
N VAL A 200 3.96 5.25 11.28
CA VAL A 200 4.16 4.41 12.46
C VAL A 200 5.64 4.07 12.55
N ILE A 201 6.32 4.62 13.56
CA ILE A 201 7.72 4.29 13.87
C ILE A 201 7.74 3.14 14.86
N THR A 202 8.50 2.08 14.55
CA THR A 202 8.82 1.01 15.47
C THR A 202 10.29 1.04 15.82
N MET A 203 10.64 1.07 17.11
CA MET A 203 12.02 0.92 17.57
C MET A 203 12.22 -0.36 18.38
N TYR A 204 13.32 -1.06 18.13
CA TYR A 204 13.70 -2.28 18.83
C TYR A 204 14.75 -1.99 19.93
N ASP A 205 14.95 -2.95 20.84
CA ASP A 205 15.93 -2.91 21.93
C ASP A 205 15.97 -1.62 22.78
N ILE A 206 14.79 -1.04 23.00
CA ILE A 206 14.58 0.12 23.88
C ILE A 206 14.63 -0.32 25.35
N TRP A 207 15.86 -0.45 25.86
CA TRP A 207 16.14 -0.86 27.24
C TRP A 207 16.67 0.28 28.14
N PRO A 208 16.45 0.20 29.46
CA PRO A 208 17.13 1.06 30.44
C PRO A 208 18.66 0.84 30.41
N ARG A 209 19.40 1.60 31.23
CA ARG A 209 20.88 1.56 31.22
C ARG A 209 21.46 0.16 31.43
N ASP A 210 20.78 -0.66 32.23
CA ASP A 210 21.23 -2.01 32.60
C ASP A 210 20.72 -3.09 31.61
N GLY A 211 20.22 -2.67 30.43
CA GLY A 211 19.82 -3.55 29.34
C GLY A 211 18.55 -4.36 29.63
N PRO A 212 18.33 -5.49 28.93
CA PRO A 212 17.12 -6.30 29.08
C PRO A 212 16.95 -6.91 30.48
N GLN A 213 18.04 -7.07 31.24
CA GLN A 213 18.04 -7.57 32.62
C GLN A 213 17.79 -6.47 33.68
N SER A 214 17.45 -5.25 33.25
CA SER A 214 17.05 -4.16 34.14
C SER A 214 15.90 -4.57 35.07
N SER A 215 15.93 -4.06 36.31
CA SER A 215 14.87 -4.28 37.31
C SER A 215 13.50 -3.81 36.79
N LYS A 216 12.42 -4.36 37.35
CA LYS A 216 11.04 -3.97 37.02
C LYS A 216 10.84 -2.45 37.19
N GLU A 217 11.34 -1.88 38.28
CA GLU A 217 11.24 -0.45 38.56
C GLU A 217 11.98 0.40 37.50
N SER A 218 13.14 -0.05 37.02
CA SER A 218 13.87 0.62 35.93
C SER A 218 13.13 0.54 34.59
N LYS A 219 12.44 -0.56 34.30
CA LYS A 219 11.58 -0.72 33.11
C LYS A 219 10.35 0.21 33.18
N GLU A 220 9.61 0.20 34.29
CA GLU A 220 8.47 1.12 34.51
C GLU A 220 8.88 2.61 34.44
N LYS A 221 10.08 2.97 34.93
CA LYS A 221 10.63 4.32 34.79
C LYS A 221 10.94 4.68 33.35
N MET A 222 11.42 3.72 32.55
CA MET A 222 11.65 3.90 31.12
C MET A 222 10.34 4.07 30.36
N GLU A 223 9.35 3.21 30.57
CA GLU A 223 8.00 3.34 29.98
C GLU A 223 7.42 4.74 30.20
N LYS A 224 7.39 5.19 31.47
CA LYS A 224 6.92 6.55 31.84
C LYS A 224 7.71 7.66 31.14
N LYS A 225 9.02 7.46 30.91
CA LYS A 225 9.86 8.41 30.16
C LYS A 225 9.52 8.40 28.66
N ILE A 226 9.29 7.23 28.07
CA ILE A 226 8.87 7.07 26.67
C ILE A 226 7.53 7.75 26.46
N THR A 227 6.48 7.38 27.20
CA THR A 227 5.14 8.00 27.11
C THR A 227 5.20 9.53 27.25
N LYS A 228 5.99 10.05 28.20
CA LYS A 228 6.18 11.49 28.38
C LYS A 228 6.91 12.14 27.21
N GLN A 229 7.89 11.47 26.60
CA GLN A 229 8.63 11.97 25.46
C GLN A 229 7.78 11.93 24.18
N THR A 230 7.10 10.82 23.89
CA THR A 230 6.16 10.65 22.76
C THR A 230 5.10 11.75 22.78
N LYS A 231 4.43 11.97 23.92
CA LYS A 231 3.49 13.09 24.09
C LYS A 231 4.12 14.48 23.93
N ARG A 232 5.42 14.65 24.23
CA ARG A 232 6.13 15.93 24.02
C ARG A 232 6.49 16.18 22.54
N MET A 233 6.48 15.14 21.72
CA MET A 233 6.75 15.19 20.28
C MET A 233 5.46 15.26 19.45
N ASP A 234 4.30 15.46 20.09
CA ASP A 234 2.96 15.44 19.47
C ASP A 234 2.68 14.12 18.72
N ALA A 235 3.16 13.02 19.32
CA ALA A 235 3.06 11.67 18.80
C ALA A 235 2.15 10.80 19.69
N ASP A 236 1.54 9.79 19.07
CA ASP A 236 0.74 8.76 19.72
C ASP A 236 1.59 7.52 20.08
N LEU A 237 1.13 6.71 21.04
CA LEU A 237 1.82 5.53 21.58
C LEU A 237 0.93 4.28 21.54
#